data_AF-A0A7J6TCD0-F1
#
_entry.id   AF-A0A7J6TCD0-F1
#
_cell.length_a   1.000
_cell.length_b   1.000
_cell.length_c   1.000
_cell.angle_alpha   90.00
_cell.angle_beta   90.00
_cell.angle_gamma   90.00
#
_symmetry.space_group_name_H-M   'P 1'
#
loop_
_entity.id
_entity.type
_entity.pdbx_description
1 polymer ?
#
loop_
_entity_poly.entity_id
_entity_poly.type
_entity_poly.pdbx_seq_one_letter_code
_entity_poly.pdbx_strand_id
1 'polypeptide(L)'
;MIDQPVGDNYTRMVTQGKIRVDPVTRGVRAAGKSIAVFDDSAECDLQPDIYFPAPPTPAEQRKYRRDYEPGKMNVHWGMVGLERETDPRTIAHGIKSLKGENAERTMKAQERVGVDAYMDECAEQVYASTKREPLGKSYVRGHELPEETKAASFEGFGFKPPDSDYTAKESVFPVDVAREDSPEVRDR
;
A
#
# COMPACT_ATOMS: atom_id res chain seq x y z
N MET A 1 8.53 20.99 -53.58
CA MET A 1 8.86 21.93 -54.67
C MET A 1 8.90 21.12 -55.93
N ILE A 2 7.90 21.27 -56.80
CA ILE A 2 7.88 20.60 -58.11
C ILE A 2 8.74 21.49 -59.02
N ASP A 3 9.85 20.97 -59.53
CA ASP A 3 10.68 21.66 -60.52
C ASP A 3 9.79 22.04 -61.70
N GLN A 4 9.60 23.33 -61.94
CA GLN A 4 8.91 23.78 -63.14
C GLN A 4 9.74 23.35 -64.35
N PRO A 5 9.23 22.53 -65.27
CA PRO A 5 10.09 22.04 -66.32
C PRO A 5 10.40 23.19 -67.29
N VAL A 6 11.68 23.50 -67.44
CA VAL A 6 12.14 24.59 -68.30
C VAL A 6 11.97 24.15 -69.77
N GLY A 7 10.95 24.68 -70.46
CA GLY A 7 10.79 24.53 -71.91
C GLY A 7 9.35 24.28 -72.41
N ASP A 8 9.13 24.59 -73.70
CA ASP A 8 7.87 24.39 -74.44
C ASP A 8 7.38 22.93 -74.41
N ASN A 9 6.06 22.73 -74.41
CA ASN A 9 5.42 21.40 -74.47
C ASN A 9 5.95 20.52 -75.61
N TYR A 10 6.22 21.11 -76.79
CA TYR A 10 6.79 20.39 -77.92
C TYR A 10 8.16 19.78 -77.60
N THR A 11 9.05 20.56 -76.98
CA THR A 11 10.39 20.10 -76.59
C THR A 11 10.30 18.94 -75.61
N ARG A 12 9.38 19.00 -74.65
CA ARG A 12 9.13 17.91 -73.69
C ARG A 12 8.62 16.63 -74.35
N MET A 13 7.73 16.75 -75.34
CA MET A 13 7.21 15.58 -76.07
C MET A 13 8.27 14.92 -76.94
N VAL A 14 9.19 15.70 -77.53
CA VAL A 14 10.32 15.19 -78.28
C VAL A 14 11.31 14.47 -77.36
N THR A 15 11.65 15.05 -76.20
CA THR A 15 12.57 14.42 -75.24
C THR A 15 12.00 13.14 -74.62
N GLN A 16 10.68 13.08 -74.39
CA GLN A 16 9.99 11.86 -73.93
C GLN A 16 9.76 10.83 -75.05
N GLY A 17 10.19 11.11 -76.29
CA GLY A 17 10.02 10.21 -77.43
C GLY A 17 8.57 10.03 -77.92
N LYS A 18 7.64 10.87 -77.44
CA LYS A 18 6.23 10.85 -77.85
C LYS A 18 6.04 11.42 -79.26
N ILE A 19 6.92 12.32 -79.68
CA ILE A 19 7.02 12.79 -81.07
C ILE A 19 8.24 12.11 -81.70
N ARG A 20 8.00 11.34 -82.77
CA ARG A 20 9.09 10.79 -83.58
C ARG A 20 9.66 11.90 -84.46
N VAL A 21 10.94 12.21 -84.28
CA VAL A 21 11.65 13.14 -85.17
C VAL A 21 11.95 12.39 -86.46
N ASP A 22 11.41 12.87 -87.57
CA ASP A 22 11.69 12.31 -88.89
C ASP A 22 13.17 12.59 -89.27
N PRO A 23 13.92 11.57 -89.73
CA PRO A 23 15.32 11.73 -90.12
C PRO A 23 15.54 12.76 -91.23
N VAL A 24 14.55 13.03 -92.09
CA VAL A 24 14.67 13.97 -93.22
C VAL A 24 14.46 15.42 -92.78
N THR A 25 13.64 15.66 -91.76
CA THR A 25 13.25 17.00 -91.28
C THR A 25 13.91 17.38 -89.95
N ARG A 26 15.08 16.78 -89.67
CA ARG A 26 15.83 16.96 -88.43
C ARG A 26 16.21 18.44 -88.22
N GLY A 27 15.52 19.11 -87.30
CA GLY A 27 15.74 20.53 -86.96
C GLY A 27 14.57 21.46 -87.30
N VAL A 28 13.57 20.99 -88.05
CA VAL A 28 12.37 21.76 -88.36
C VAL A 28 11.26 21.41 -87.36
N ARG A 29 10.78 22.41 -86.61
CA ARG A 29 9.66 22.26 -85.68
C ARG A 29 8.36 22.09 -86.47
N ALA A 30 7.53 21.12 -86.07
CA ALA A 30 6.20 20.96 -86.64
C ALA A 30 5.33 22.20 -86.39
N ALA A 31 4.59 22.64 -87.40
CA ALA A 31 3.65 23.75 -87.27
C ALA A 31 2.40 23.30 -86.52
N GLY A 32 1.97 24.06 -85.52
CA GLY A 32 0.77 23.78 -84.71
C GLY A 32 1.00 23.85 -83.20
N LYS A 33 -0.09 23.81 -82.42
CA LYS A 33 -0.04 23.77 -80.96
C LYS A 33 -0.04 22.32 -80.48
N SER A 34 0.99 21.91 -79.74
CA SER A 34 1.01 20.63 -79.03
C SER A 34 0.15 20.74 -77.76
N ILE A 35 -0.96 19.99 -77.72
CA ILE A 35 -1.94 20.01 -76.63
C ILE A 35 -1.77 18.88 -75.60
N ALA A 36 -0.59 18.25 -75.54
CA ALA A 36 -0.36 17.20 -74.56
C ALA A 36 -0.51 17.76 -73.14
N VAL A 37 -1.45 17.16 -72.39
CA VAL A 37 -1.54 17.36 -70.94
C VAL A 37 -0.55 16.37 -70.33
N PHE A 38 0.41 16.92 -69.59
CA PHE A 38 1.39 16.12 -68.87
C PHE A 38 0.80 15.80 -67.49
N ASP A 39 1.06 14.59 -67.00
CA ASP A 39 0.59 14.07 -65.70
C ASP A 39 -0.92 13.76 -65.61
N ASP A 40 -1.65 13.90 -66.71
CA ASP A 40 -3.08 13.56 -66.84
C ASP A 40 -3.21 12.32 -67.73
N SER A 41 -3.22 11.14 -67.11
CA SER A 41 -3.38 9.86 -67.81
C SER A 41 -4.36 8.98 -67.05
N ALA A 42 -5.08 8.13 -67.79
CA ALA A 42 -6.07 7.23 -67.19
C ALA A 42 -5.47 6.33 -66.10
N GLU A 43 -4.19 5.97 -66.20
CA GLU A 43 -3.49 5.21 -65.17
C GLU A 43 -3.26 6.03 -63.89
N CYS A 44 -2.84 7.29 -64.05
CA CYS A 44 -2.69 8.24 -62.94
C CYS A 44 -4.02 8.48 -62.20
N ASP A 45 -5.13 8.57 -62.95
CA ASP A 45 -6.47 8.80 -62.39
C ASP A 45 -7.03 7.57 -61.66
N LEU A 46 -6.69 6.37 -62.13
CA LEU A 46 -7.08 5.11 -61.50
C LEU A 46 -6.27 4.81 -60.24
N GLN A 47 -5.04 5.29 -60.16
CA GLN A 47 -4.11 5.04 -59.05
C GLN A 47 -3.55 6.34 -58.46
N PRO A 48 -4.42 7.26 -57.99
CA PRO A 48 -3.97 8.55 -57.47
C PRO A 48 -3.08 8.37 -56.23
N ASP A 49 -3.25 7.31 -55.46
CA ASP A 49 -2.44 7.02 -54.26
C ASP A 49 -0.95 6.78 -54.58
N ILE A 50 -0.63 6.30 -55.80
CA ILE A 50 0.74 6.00 -56.24
C ILE A 50 1.37 7.24 -56.89
N TYR A 51 0.64 7.89 -57.79
CA TYR A 51 1.14 8.99 -58.61
C TYR A 51 1.04 10.36 -57.90
N PHE A 52 0.03 10.52 -57.04
CA PHE A 52 -0.27 11.75 -56.29
C PHE A 52 -0.57 11.45 -54.81
N PRO A 53 0.39 10.87 -54.06
CA PRO A 53 0.15 10.52 -52.66
C PRO A 53 -0.21 11.75 -51.85
N ALA A 54 -1.33 11.68 -51.14
CA ALA A 54 -1.74 12.75 -50.24
C ALA A 54 -0.69 12.91 -49.12
N PRO A 55 -0.30 14.15 -48.78
CA PRO A 55 0.64 14.36 -47.69
C PRO A 55 0.04 13.84 -46.37
N PRO A 56 0.85 13.25 -45.49
CA PRO A 56 0.36 12.76 -44.21
C PRO A 56 -0.20 13.91 -43.37
N THR A 57 -1.20 13.62 -42.55
CA THR A 57 -1.77 14.65 -41.67
C THR A 57 -0.72 15.09 -40.65
N PRO A 58 -0.52 16.41 -40.45
CA PRO A 58 0.40 16.93 -39.44
C PRO A 58 0.13 16.35 -38.05
N ALA A 59 1.19 16.09 -37.29
CA ALA A 59 1.11 15.38 -36.00
C ALA A 59 0.15 16.06 -34.99
N GLU A 60 0.15 17.39 -34.93
CA GLU A 60 -0.69 18.18 -34.02
C GLU A 60 -2.17 18.11 -34.37
N GLN A 61 -2.49 17.98 -35.66
CA GLN A 61 -3.85 17.98 -36.17
C GLN A 61 -4.46 16.56 -36.22
N ARG A 62 -3.61 15.53 -36.23
CA ARG A 62 -4.01 14.12 -36.31
C ARG A 62 -5.02 13.72 -35.23
N LYS A 63 -4.92 14.27 -34.02
CA LYS A 63 -5.87 13.98 -32.92
C LYS A 63 -7.30 14.48 -33.16
N TYR A 64 -7.49 15.47 -34.02
CA TYR A 64 -8.80 16.01 -34.40
C TYR A 64 -9.35 15.35 -35.66
N ARG A 65 -8.48 14.73 -36.45
CA ARG A 65 -8.86 14.03 -37.67
C ARG A 65 -9.55 12.72 -37.32
N ARG A 66 -10.65 12.45 -38.02
CA ARG A 66 -11.42 11.21 -37.89
C ARG A 66 -10.70 10.10 -38.66
N ASP A 67 -9.84 9.36 -37.98
CA ASP A 67 -9.13 8.20 -38.55
C ASP A 67 -9.85 6.89 -38.19
N TYR A 68 -10.15 6.07 -39.21
CA TYR A 68 -10.81 4.78 -39.08
C TYR A 68 -9.87 3.64 -39.44
N GLU A 69 -8.77 3.54 -38.71
CA GLU A 69 -7.87 2.42 -38.88
C GLU A 69 -8.42 1.16 -38.18
N PRO A 70 -8.56 0.03 -38.88
CA PRO A 70 -8.98 -1.22 -38.26
C PRO A 70 -8.07 -1.60 -37.09
N GLY A 71 -8.67 -2.02 -35.97
CA GLY A 71 -7.93 -2.47 -34.78
C GLY A 71 -7.46 -1.35 -33.84
N LYS A 72 -7.62 -0.07 -34.20
CA LYS A 72 -7.38 1.05 -33.29
C LYS A 72 -8.66 1.45 -32.57
N MET A 73 -8.56 1.71 -31.27
CA MET A 73 -9.66 2.26 -30.49
C MET A 73 -9.84 3.73 -30.87
N ASN A 74 -11.06 4.10 -31.26
CA ASN A 74 -11.43 5.49 -31.47
C ASN A 74 -11.70 6.15 -30.13
N VAL A 75 -10.98 7.23 -29.87
CA VAL A 75 -10.97 7.93 -28.58
C VAL A 75 -11.33 9.39 -28.84
N HIS A 76 -12.03 10.02 -27.89
CA HIS A 76 -12.29 11.46 -27.96
C HIS A 76 -10.97 12.26 -28.04
N TRP A 77 -10.91 13.32 -28.86
CA TRP A 77 -9.70 14.11 -29.11
C TRP A 77 -9.03 14.64 -27.84
N GLY A 78 -9.81 14.97 -26.80
CA GLY A 78 -9.30 15.44 -25.50
C GLY A 78 -8.67 14.36 -24.63
N MET A 79 -8.87 13.08 -24.97
CA MET A 79 -8.25 11.93 -24.28
C MET A 79 -7.03 11.37 -25.03
N VAL A 80 -6.70 11.93 -26.19
CA VAL A 80 -5.52 11.52 -26.98
C VAL A 80 -4.26 12.14 -26.36
N GLY A 81 -3.31 11.29 -25.96
CA GLY A 81 -2.03 11.74 -25.37
C GLY A 81 -2.07 12.01 -23.87
N LEU A 82 -3.23 11.85 -23.21
CA LEU A 82 -3.26 11.72 -21.76
C LEU A 82 -2.62 10.39 -21.38
N GLU A 83 -1.70 10.42 -20.43
CA GLU A 83 -1.26 9.20 -19.75
C GLU A 83 -2.51 8.57 -19.14
N ARG A 84 -2.95 7.47 -19.76
CA ARG A 84 -3.97 6.64 -19.14
C ARG A 84 -3.29 6.06 -17.93
N GLU A 85 -3.79 6.44 -16.76
CA GLU A 85 -3.35 5.93 -15.46
C GLU A 85 -3.45 4.40 -15.38
N THR A 86 -4.07 3.76 -16.38
CA THR A 86 -4.42 2.36 -16.38
C THR A 86 -4.18 1.73 -17.76
N ASP A 87 -3.09 0.99 -17.92
CA ASP A 87 -3.04 -0.06 -18.94
C ASP A 87 -4.07 -1.12 -18.52
N PRO A 88 -5.07 -1.46 -19.36
CA PRO A 88 -6.10 -2.45 -19.05
C PRO A 88 -5.52 -3.84 -18.69
N ARG A 89 -4.25 -4.10 -18.99
CA ARG A 89 -3.56 -5.33 -18.56
C ARG A 89 -3.10 -5.31 -17.10
N THR A 90 -2.93 -4.12 -16.53
CA THR A 90 -2.37 -3.94 -15.18
C THR A 90 -3.43 -3.69 -14.12
N ILE A 91 -4.60 -3.19 -14.50
CA ILE A 91 -5.70 -2.92 -13.55
C ILE A 91 -6.77 -4.00 -13.65
N ALA A 92 -7.03 -4.64 -12.52
CA ALA A 92 -8.25 -5.41 -12.31
C ALA A 92 -9.41 -4.43 -12.07
N HIS A 93 -10.38 -4.41 -12.98
CA HIS A 93 -11.61 -3.67 -12.79
C HIS A 93 -12.54 -4.39 -11.81
N GLY A 94 -13.31 -3.62 -11.04
CA GLY A 94 -14.30 -4.15 -10.09
C GLY A 94 -13.99 -3.81 -8.64
N ILE A 95 -14.96 -4.08 -7.77
CA ILE A 95 -14.81 -3.91 -6.33
C ILE A 95 -14.07 -5.15 -5.82
N LYS A 96 -12.84 -4.96 -5.32
CA LYS A 96 -12.13 -6.03 -4.60
C LYS A 96 -12.98 -6.38 -3.39
N SER A 97 -13.33 -7.65 -3.22
CA SER A 97 -14.01 -8.10 -2.01
C SER A 97 -13.15 -7.72 -0.80
N LEU A 98 -13.77 -7.12 0.21
CA LEU A 98 -13.16 -7.00 1.52
C LEU A 98 -12.84 -8.41 1.96
N LYS A 99 -11.56 -8.70 2.24
CA LYS A 99 -11.18 -9.97 2.87
C LYS A 99 -11.92 -10.00 4.21
N GLY A 100 -12.94 -10.85 4.29
CA GLY A 100 -13.74 -11.01 5.51
C GLY A 100 -12.93 -11.63 6.64
N GLU A 101 -13.62 -11.96 7.73
CA GLU A 101 -13.02 -12.73 8.82
C GLU A 101 -12.57 -14.09 8.30
N ASN A 102 -11.31 -14.44 8.58
CA ASN A 102 -10.76 -15.74 8.25
C ASN A 102 -11.20 -16.74 9.33
N ALA A 103 -11.78 -17.88 8.92
CA ALA A 103 -12.18 -18.94 9.83
C ALA A 103 -11.04 -19.37 10.77
N GLU A 104 -9.80 -19.42 10.28
CA GLU A 104 -8.64 -19.73 11.10
C GLU A 104 -8.44 -18.71 12.24
N ARG A 105 -8.61 -17.42 11.93
CA ARG A 105 -8.47 -16.35 12.93
C ARG A 105 -9.56 -16.44 13.99
N THR A 106 -10.78 -16.79 13.59
CA THR A 106 -11.90 -16.97 14.52
C THR A 106 -11.68 -18.16 15.43
N MET A 107 -11.20 -19.30 14.89
CA MET A 107 -10.91 -20.49 15.69
C MET A 107 -9.77 -20.26 16.68
N LYS A 108 -8.76 -19.47 16.30
CA LYS A 108 -7.58 -19.16 17.14
C LYS A 108 -7.75 -17.93 18.04
N ALA A 109 -8.95 -17.36 18.14
CA ALA A 109 -9.16 -16.09 18.83
C ALA A 109 -8.82 -16.14 20.34
N GLN A 110 -8.83 -17.32 20.96
CA GLN A 110 -8.47 -17.56 22.35
C GLN A 110 -7.04 -18.10 22.54
N GLU A 111 -6.35 -18.47 21.46
CA GLU A 111 -4.96 -18.94 21.51
C GLU A 111 -3.99 -17.75 21.48
N ARG A 112 -4.05 -16.91 22.52
CA ARG A 112 -3.16 -15.74 22.64
C ARG A 112 -1.96 -16.10 23.50
N VAL A 113 -0.77 -15.71 23.05
CA VAL A 113 0.50 -16.08 23.70
C VAL A 113 1.41 -14.86 23.79
N GLY A 114 2.12 -14.72 24.91
CA GLY A 114 3.13 -13.69 25.10
C GLY A 114 2.52 -12.31 25.32
N VAL A 115 2.92 -11.34 24.48
CA VAL A 115 2.56 -9.92 24.63
C VAL A 115 1.06 -9.70 24.47
N ASP A 116 0.43 -10.39 23.52
CA ASP A 116 -1.01 -10.22 23.25
C ASP A 116 -1.85 -10.66 24.45
N ALA A 117 -1.54 -11.82 25.04
CA ALA A 117 -2.21 -12.31 26.25
C ALA A 117 -2.04 -11.32 27.42
N TYR A 118 -0.85 -10.75 27.60
CA TYR A 118 -0.60 -9.76 28.63
C TYR A 118 -1.39 -8.47 28.40
N MET A 119 -1.47 -7.98 27.16
CA MET A 119 -2.27 -6.80 26.82
C MET A 119 -3.76 -7.02 27.10
N ASP A 120 -4.27 -8.21 26.83
CA ASP A 120 -5.65 -8.57 27.15
C ASP A 120 -5.88 -8.65 28.65
N GLU A 121 -4.98 -9.29 29.40
CA GLU A 121 -5.05 -9.31 30.86
C GLU A 121 -5.09 -7.88 31.42
N CYS A 122 -4.25 -6.98 30.91
CA CYS A 122 -4.27 -5.56 31.27
C CYS A 122 -5.59 -4.88 30.90
N ALA A 123 -6.17 -5.18 29.73
CA ALA A 123 -7.46 -4.62 29.32
C ALA A 123 -8.60 -5.16 30.21
N GLU A 124 -8.55 -6.44 30.57
CA GLU A 124 -9.55 -7.13 31.39
C GLU A 124 -9.46 -6.79 32.89
N GLN A 125 -8.34 -6.23 33.36
CA GLN A 125 -8.18 -5.77 34.73
C GLN A 125 -9.21 -4.71 35.14
N VAL A 126 -9.88 -4.05 34.20
CA VAL A 126 -10.96 -3.10 34.51
C VAL A 126 -12.18 -3.82 35.08
N TYR A 127 -12.43 -5.07 34.69
CA TYR A 127 -13.65 -5.79 35.02
C TYR A 127 -13.73 -6.19 36.50
N ALA A 128 -14.95 -6.13 37.04
CA ALA A 128 -15.21 -6.42 38.45
C ALA A 128 -14.97 -7.90 38.80
N SER A 129 -15.26 -8.82 37.88
CA SER A 129 -14.97 -10.25 38.04
C SER A 129 -13.47 -10.48 38.21
N THR A 130 -12.65 -9.94 37.30
CA THR A 130 -11.19 -10.06 37.34
C THR A 130 -10.59 -9.51 38.64
N LYS A 131 -11.13 -8.40 39.16
CA LYS A 131 -10.69 -7.82 40.44
C LYS A 131 -11.12 -8.64 41.65
N ARG A 132 -12.33 -9.21 41.63
CA ARG A 132 -12.94 -9.90 42.79
C ARG A 132 -12.55 -11.37 42.90
N GLU A 133 -12.31 -12.00 41.77
CA GLU A 133 -12.09 -13.44 41.64
C GLU A 133 -10.77 -13.74 40.91
N PRO A 134 -9.62 -13.18 41.35
CA PRO A 134 -8.35 -13.51 40.73
C PRO A 134 -7.97 -14.97 41.05
N LEU A 135 -7.71 -15.77 40.02
CA LEU A 135 -7.38 -17.18 40.20
C LEU A 135 -6.11 -17.35 41.05
N GLY A 136 -6.18 -18.15 42.12
CA GLY A 136 -5.06 -18.42 43.00
C GLY A 136 -4.64 -17.26 43.91
N LYS A 137 -5.37 -16.14 43.91
CA LYS A 137 -5.13 -14.99 44.80
C LYS A 137 -6.40 -14.68 45.59
N SER A 138 -6.22 -14.14 46.78
CA SER A 138 -7.34 -13.61 47.55
C SER A 138 -7.81 -12.27 46.99
N TYR A 139 -9.04 -11.90 47.29
CA TYR A 139 -9.59 -10.61 46.90
C TYR A 139 -8.88 -9.47 47.63
N VAL A 140 -8.29 -8.54 46.87
CA VAL A 140 -7.63 -7.34 47.41
C VAL A 140 -8.65 -6.20 47.49
N ARG A 141 -8.95 -5.75 48.70
CA ARG A 141 -9.94 -4.70 48.97
C ARG A 141 -9.41 -3.27 48.77
N GLY A 142 -8.12 -3.11 48.50
CA GLY A 142 -7.47 -1.80 48.34
C GLY A 142 -7.17 -1.08 49.67
N HIS A 143 -7.08 -1.81 50.78
CA HIS A 143 -6.65 -1.22 52.06
C HIS A 143 -5.15 -0.95 52.05
N GLU A 144 -4.76 0.28 52.37
CA GLU A 144 -3.36 0.64 52.59
C GLU A 144 -2.99 0.29 54.04
N LEU A 145 -2.09 -0.68 54.19
CA LEU A 145 -1.55 -1.04 55.50
C LEU A 145 -0.43 -0.07 55.93
N PRO A 146 -0.26 0.19 57.24
CA PRO A 146 0.81 1.04 57.76
C PRO A 146 2.20 0.59 57.29
N GLU A 147 3.12 1.53 57.08
CA GLU A 147 4.47 1.23 56.57
C GLU A 147 5.24 0.24 57.45
N GLU A 148 5.02 0.29 58.77
CA GLU A 148 5.61 -0.63 59.75
C GLU A 148 5.28 -2.11 59.45
N THR A 149 4.10 -2.37 58.91
CA THR A 149 3.66 -3.73 58.55
C THR A 149 4.33 -4.26 57.28
N LYS A 150 4.92 -3.37 56.48
CA LYS A 150 5.67 -3.72 55.26
C LYS A 150 7.14 -4.01 55.56
N ALA A 151 7.64 -3.62 56.74
CA ALA A 151 9.01 -3.86 57.15
C ALA A 151 9.26 -5.35 57.41
N ALA A 152 10.44 -5.85 57.02
CA ALA A 152 10.84 -7.24 57.29
C ALA A 152 10.96 -7.56 58.79
N SER A 153 11.08 -6.53 59.64
CA SER A 153 11.13 -6.64 61.10
C SER A 153 9.75 -6.67 61.78
N PHE A 154 8.66 -6.73 61.01
CA PHE A 154 7.31 -6.78 61.56
C PHE A 154 7.07 -8.11 62.28
N GLU A 155 6.86 -8.07 63.61
CA GLU A 155 6.68 -9.26 64.46
C GLU A 155 5.37 -10.02 64.21
N GLY A 156 4.46 -9.45 63.42
CA GLY A 156 3.20 -10.09 63.01
C GLY A 156 1.97 -9.27 63.39
N PHE A 157 0.82 -9.68 62.84
CA PHE A 157 -0.46 -9.06 63.14
C PHE A 157 -1.08 -9.67 64.41
N GLY A 158 -1.73 -8.84 65.21
CA GLY A 158 -2.45 -9.26 66.41
C GLY A 158 -1.87 -8.66 67.69
N PHE A 159 -2.37 -9.14 68.83
CA PHE A 159 -1.88 -8.73 70.14
C PHE A 159 -0.85 -9.74 70.64
N LYS A 160 0.38 -9.28 70.85
CA LYS A 160 1.40 -10.03 71.58
C LYS A 160 1.15 -9.81 73.08
N PRO A 161 0.81 -10.86 73.86
CA PRO A 161 0.71 -10.70 75.31
C PRO A 161 2.07 -10.23 75.85
N PRO A 162 2.08 -9.41 76.91
CA PRO A 162 3.33 -9.03 77.54
C PRO A 162 4.07 -10.30 77.95
N ASP A 163 5.39 -10.31 77.73
CA ASP A 163 6.24 -11.37 78.23
C ASP A 163 6.07 -11.40 79.76
N SER A 164 5.88 -12.59 80.34
CA SER A 164 5.75 -12.70 81.79
C SER A 164 7.05 -12.24 82.45
N ASP A 165 6.95 -11.27 83.36
CA ASP A 165 8.11 -10.73 84.12
C ASP A 165 8.87 -11.81 84.89
N TYR A 166 8.18 -12.91 85.22
CA TYR A 166 8.76 -14.06 85.90
C TYR A 166 8.57 -15.32 85.07
N THR A 167 9.67 -16.06 84.92
CA THR A 167 9.58 -17.43 84.43
C THR A 167 8.93 -18.29 85.51
N ALA A 168 8.13 -19.30 85.14
CA ALA A 168 7.53 -20.23 86.11
C ALA A 168 8.54 -20.81 87.12
N LYS A 169 9.80 -20.98 86.71
CA LYS A 169 10.90 -21.42 87.57
C LYS A 169 11.26 -20.40 88.67
N GLU A 170 11.28 -19.11 88.35
CA GLU A 170 11.59 -18.01 89.28
C GLU A 170 10.44 -17.80 90.26
N SER A 171 9.19 -18.03 89.83
CA SER A 171 8.03 -18.00 90.72
C SER A 171 7.99 -19.17 91.71
N VAL A 172 8.45 -20.37 91.30
CA VAL A 172 8.48 -21.55 92.18
C VAL A 172 9.69 -21.54 93.11
N PHE A 173 10.81 -20.99 92.67
CA PHE A 173 12.07 -20.94 93.44
C PHE A 173 12.57 -19.49 93.53
N PRO A 174 12.02 -18.68 94.44
CA PRO A 174 12.47 -17.30 94.61
C PRO A 174 13.91 -17.29 95.15
N VAL A 175 14.85 -16.84 94.32
CA VAL A 175 16.29 -16.79 94.65
C VAL A 175 16.62 -15.61 95.58
N ASP A 176 15.83 -14.54 95.50
CA ASP A 176 16.04 -13.30 96.26
C ASP A 176 15.31 -13.26 97.61
N VAL A 177 14.59 -14.33 97.97
CA VAL A 177 13.99 -14.46 99.30
C VAL A 177 15.01 -15.11 100.21
N ALA A 178 15.45 -14.36 101.23
CA ALA A 178 16.31 -14.89 102.27
C ALA A 178 15.66 -16.13 102.88
N ARG A 179 16.40 -17.24 102.89
CA ARG A 179 15.95 -18.48 103.54
C ARG A 179 15.59 -18.16 104.98
N GLU A 180 14.44 -18.64 105.43
CA GLU A 180 14.00 -18.47 106.83
C GLU A 180 14.97 -19.22 107.77
N ASP A 181 16.01 -18.53 108.23
CA ASP A 181 16.93 -18.95 109.29
C ASP A 181 16.51 -18.33 110.64
N SER A 182 15.22 -18.41 110.98
CA SER A 182 14.77 -18.04 112.33
C SER A 182 15.10 -19.17 113.32
N PRO A 183 15.58 -18.88 114.54
CA PRO A 183 15.97 -19.90 115.52
C PRO A 183 14.79 -20.78 115.97
N GLU A 184 13.55 -20.34 115.78
CA GLU A 184 12.33 -21.11 116.11
C GLU A 184 12.08 -22.30 115.16
N VAL A 185 12.64 -22.26 113.95
CA VAL A 185 12.44 -23.30 112.92
C VAL A 185 13.56 -24.34 112.93
N ARG A 186 14.73 -24.03 113.48
CA ARG A 186 15.88 -24.96 113.56
C ARG A 186 15.76 -26.05 114.63
N ASP A 187 14.93 -25.82 115.65
CA ASP A 187 14.77 -26.74 116.80
C ASP A 187 13.49 -27.60 116.72
N ARG A 188 12.92 -27.77 115.52
CA ARG A 188 11.87 -28.77 115.20
C ARG A 188 12.40 -29.80 114.22
#